data_AF-A0A800CKZ3-F1
#
_entry.id   AF-A0A800CKZ3-F1
#
_cell.length_a   1.000
_cell.length_b   1.000
_cell.length_c   1.000
_cell.angle_alpha   90.00
_cell.angle_beta   90.00
_cell.angle_gamma   90.00
#
_symmetry.space_group_name_H-M   'P 1'
#
loop_
_entity.id
_entity.type
_entity.pdbx_description
1 polymer ?
#
loop_
_entity_poly.entity_id
_entity_poly.type
_entity_poly.pdbx_seq_one_letter_code
_entity_poly.pdbx_strand_id
1 'polypeptide(L)'
;EGKFVASPEILERLEVDGQIVLRYVDEQGEEAGYPWNPSGSMKNIAGICDPTGRVFGLMPHPEAFLFRVNHPRWSREALPWEGQGLAIFKSAVEYFG
;
A
#
# COMPACT_ATOMS: atom_id res chain seq x y z
N GLU A 1 16.48 -0.28 1.15
CA GLU A 1 15.77 0.29 -0.03
C GLU A 1 14.28 0.18 0.20
N GLY A 2 13.48 1.16 -0.21
CA GLY A 2 12.02 1.19 0.03
C GLY A 2 11.49 2.43 0.74
N LYS A 3 12.37 3.42 1.00
CA LYS A 3 11.99 4.73 1.52
C LYS A 3 11.54 5.61 0.37
N PHE A 4 10.28 6.05 0.38
CA PHE A 4 9.80 7.06 -0.55
C PHE A 4 10.41 8.43 -0.20
N VAL A 5 11.06 9.05 -1.19
CA VAL A 5 11.67 10.38 -1.08
C VAL A 5 11.35 11.16 -2.35
N ALA A 6 10.88 12.40 -2.18
CA ALA A 6 10.57 13.31 -3.27
C ALA A 6 10.82 14.76 -2.82
N SER A 7 10.92 15.68 -3.78
CA SER A 7 11.03 17.10 -3.46
C SER A 7 9.69 17.63 -2.90
N PRO A 8 9.68 18.73 -2.12
CA PRO A 8 8.45 19.32 -1.60
C PRO A 8 7.41 19.63 -2.68
N GLU A 9 7.84 20.11 -3.84
CA GLU A 9 6.96 20.45 -4.97
C GLU A 9 6.28 19.21 -5.54
N ILE A 10 7.01 18.09 -5.61
CA ILE A 10 6.46 16.81 -6.07
C ILE A 10 5.48 16.24 -5.05
N LEU A 11 5.78 16.35 -3.75
CA LEU A 11 4.88 15.90 -2.70
C LEU A 11 3.57 16.67 -2.70
N GLU A 12 3.65 18.00 -2.80
CA GLU A 12 2.46 18.85 -2.89
C GLU A 12 1.62 18.50 -4.12
N ARG A 13 2.26 18.35 -5.28
CA ARG A 13 1.56 17.93 -6.50
C ARG A 13 0.85 16.59 -6.32
N LEU A 14 1.54 15.57 -5.79
CA LEU A 14 0.95 14.25 -5.58
C LEU A 14 -0.24 14.30 -4.61
N GLU A 15 -0.20 15.16 -3.61
CA GLU A 15 -1.31 15.38 -2.66
C GLU A 15 -2.51 16.04 -3.35
N VAL A 16 -2.27 17.16 -4.06
CA VAL A 16 -3.31 17.94 -4.75
C VAL A 16 -3.96 17.12 -5.87
N ASP A 17 -3.17 16.35 -6.61
CA ASP A 17 -3.64 15.54 -7.72
C ASP A 17 -4.25 14.19 -7.26
N GLY A 18 -4.31 13.93 -5.94
CA GLY A 18 -4.90 12.71 -5.38
C GLY A 18 -4.15 11.43 -5.74
N GLN A 19 -2.85 11.54 -6.01
CA GLN A 19 -2.02 10.43 -6.49
C GLN A 19 -1.39 9.60 -5.36
N ILE A 20 -1.62 9.96 -4.09
CA ILE A 20 -1.17 9.19 -2.93
C ILE A 20 -2.26 8.18 -2.56
N VAL A 21 -2.02 6.92 -2.87
CA VAL A 21 -3.04 5.85 -2.76
C VAL A 21 -2.95 5.11 -1.43
N LEU A 22 -1.73 4.93 -0.90
CA LEU A 22 -1.50 4.20 0.35
C LEU A 22 -0.57 4.99 1.27
N ARG A 23 -0.92 4.99 2.56
CA ARG A 23 -0.08 5.48 3.65
C ARG A 23 0.09 4.44 4.73
N TYR A 24 1.26 4.44 5.36
CA TYR A 24 1.48 3.76 6.63
C TYR A 24 0.78 4.52 7.75
N VAL A 25 0.05 3.79 8.58
CA VAL A 25 -0.72 4.34 9.71
C VAL A 25 -0.55 3.44 10.93
N ASP A 26 -0.81 3.98 12.12
CA ASP A 26 -0.93 3.16 13.32
C ASP A 26 -2.24 2.35 13.36
N GLU A 27 -2.44 1.64 14.47
CA GLU A 27 -3.64 0.84 14.70
C GLU A 27 -4.93 1.67 14.80
N GLN A 28 -4.82 2.99 15.01
CA GLN A 28 -5.94 3.92 15.04
C GLN A 28 -6.18 4.58 13.68
N GLY A 29 -5.29 4.37 12.71
CA GLY A 29 -5.37 4.99 11.38
C GLY A 29 -4.66 6.34 11.30
N GLU A 30 -3.88 6.72 12.31
CA GLU A 30 -3.20 8.01 12.38
C GLU A 30 -1.78 7.94 11.81
N GLU A 31 -1.21 9.10 11.47
CA GLU A 31 0.16 9.19 10.95
C GLU A 31 1.17 8.76 12.03
N ALA A 32 1.89 7.67 11.78
CA ALA A 32 2.83 7.11 12.74
C ALA A 32 4.21 6.82 12.15
N GLY A 33 5.24 7.01 12.96
CA GLY A 33 6.63 6.71 12.59
C GLY A 33 6.94 5.21 12.68
N TYR A 34 8.20 4.88 12.96
CA TYR A 34 8.58 3.50 13.24
C TYR A 34 7.84 2.96 14.48
N PRO A 35 7.33 1.71 14.49
CA PRO A 35 7.52 0.65 13.48
C PRO A 35 6.52 0.64 12.31
N TRP A 36 5.45 1.46 12.36
CA TRP A 36 4.37 1.43 11.35
C TRP A 36 4.79 1.91 9.98
N ASN A 37 5.68 2.92 9.92
CA ASN A 37 6.40 3.30 8.71
C ASN A 37 7.82 2.69 8.76
N PRO A 38 8.02 1.44 8.31
CA PRO A 38 9.27 0.71 8.49
C PRO A 38 10.43 1.29 7.68
N SER A 39 10.13 1.93 6.54
CA SER A 39 11.15 2.51 5.66
C SER A 39 11.45 3.98 5.96
N GLY A 40 10.66 4.62 6.84
CA GLY A 40 10.75 6.06 7.10
C GLY A 40 10.40 6.91 5.89
N SER A 41 9.47 6.44 5.06
CA SER A 41 8.99 7.13 3.85
C SER A 41 8.41 8.50 4.19
N MET A 42 8.67 9.51 3.35
CA MET A 42 8.14 10.86 3.56
C MET A 42 6.61 10.83 3.57
N LYS A 43 6.00 11.55 4.53
CA LYS A 43 4.53 11.62 4.72
C LYS A 43 3.86 10.24 4.82
N ASN A 44 4.61 9.24 5.30
CA ASN A 44 4.18 7.85 5.38
C ASN A 44 3.73 7.23 4.04
N ILE A 45 4.13 7.78 2.89
CA ILE A 45 3.67 7.30 1.59
C ILE A 45 4.19 5.88 1.32
N ALA A 46 3.26 4.96 1.09
CA ALA A 46 3.52 3.55 0.80
C ALA A 46 3.22 3.18 -0.65
N GLY A 47 2.41 3.97 -1.35
CA GLY A 47 2.11 3.78 -2.77
C GLY A 47 1.49 5.01 -3.43
N ILE A 48 1.82 5.19 -4.71
CA ILE A 48 1.35 6.28 -5.56
C ILE A 48 0.86 5.76 -6.91
N CYS A 49 -0.03 6.49 -7.57
CA CYS A 49 -0.45 6.20 -8.95
C CYS A 49 -0.07 7.33 -9.91
N ASP A 50 -0.10 7.03 -11.20
CA ASP A 50 -0.05 8.06 -12.24
C ASP A 50 -1.38 8.83 -12.32
N PRO A 51 -1.43 10.01 -12.98
CA PRO A 51 -2.65 10.81 -13.07
C PRO A 51 -3.83 10.10 -13.75
N THR A 52 -3.58 9.03 -14.52
CA THR A 52 -4.66 8.23 -15.13
C THR A 52 -5.19 7.13 -14.22
N GLY A 53 -4.52 6.85 -13.10
CA GLY A 53 -4.85 5.78 -12.17
C GLY A 53 -4.57 4.37 -12.69
N ARG A 54 -3.92 4.22 -13.85
CA ARG A 54 -3.67 2.91 -14.50
C ARG A 54 -2.33 2.29 -14.11
N VAL A 55 -1.38 3.11 -13.70
CA VAL A 55 -0.06 2.70 -13.21
C VAL A 55 -0.04 2.97 -11.72
N PHE A 56 -0.03 1.90 -10.93
CA PHE A 56 0.01 1.96 -9.48
C PHE A 56 1.32 1.34 -8.97
N GLY A 57 2.15 2.16 -8.32
CA GLY A 57 3.39 1.73 -7.70
C GLY A 57 3.25 1.71 -6.18
N LEU A 58 3.68 0.62 -5.55
CA LEU A 58 3.59 0.46 -4.11
C LEU A 58 4.78 -0.33 -3.56
N MET A 59 5.10 -0.07 -2.29
CA MET A 59 6.14 -0.77 -1.54
C MET A 59 5.66 -2.01 -0.79
N PRO A 60 4.44 -2.04 -0.21
CA PRO A 60 3.88 -3.28 0.29
C PRO A 60 3.77 -4.33 -0.82
N HIS A 61 3.92 -5.61 -0.47
CA HIS A 61 3.86 -6.74 -1.40
C HIS A 61 2.48 -7.44 -1.30
N PRO A 62 1.41 -6.92 -1.92
CA PRO A 62 0.09 -7.55 -1.86
C PRO A 62 0.06 -8.94 -2.51
N GLU A 63 0.95 -9.19 -3.47
CA GLU A 63 1.16 -10.49 -4.11
C GLU A 63 1.67 -11.56 -3.13
N ALA A 64 2.35 -11.15 -2.06
CA ALA A 64 2.75 -12.04 -0.98
C ALA A 64 1.59 -12.35 -0.01
N PHE A 65 0.40 -11.78 -0.23
CA PHE A 65 -0.75 -11.89 0.67
C PHE A 65 -2.08 -12.15 -0.05
N LEU A 66 -2.07 -13.06 -1.03
CA LEU A 66 -3.24 -13.42 -1.83
C LEU A 66 -4.16 -14.44 -1.15
N PHE A 67 -3.58 -15.42 -0.46
CA PHE A 67 -4.30 -16.49 0.20
C PHE A 67 -3.82 -16.71 1.63
N ARG A 68 -4.67 -17.34 2.45
CA ARG A 68 -4.37 -17.67 3.84
C ARG A 68 -2.97 -18.25 4.02
N VAL A 69 -2.59 -19.21 3.19
CA VAL A 69 -1.33 -19.96 3.30
C VAL A 69 -0.09 -19.09 3.09
N ASN A 70 -0.24 -17.90 2.53
CA ASN A 70 0.86 -16.94 2.39
C ASN A 70 1.09 -16.13 3.69
N HIS A 71 0.14 -16.13 4.65
CA HIS A 71 0.34 -15.44 5.92
C HIS A 71 1.43 -16.12 6.77
N PRO A 72 2.39 -15.39 7.35
CA PRO A 72 3.39 -15.98 8.24
C PRO A 72 2.80 -16.75 9.43
N ARG A 73 1.57 -16.43 9.84
CA ARG A 73 0.87 -17.05 10.98
C ARG A 73 -0.28 -17.98 10.55
N TRP A 74 -0.33 -18.41 9.30
CA TRP A 74 -1.44 -19.20 8.73
C TRP A 74 -1.77 -20.49 9.49
N SER A 75 -0.76 -21.14 10.08
CA SER A 75 -0.90 -22.36 10.89
C SER A 75 -1.32 -22.10 12.34
N ARG A 76 -1.27 -20.84 12.79
CA ARG A 76 -1.49 -20.44 14.19
C ARG A 76 -2.77 -19.63 14.39
N GLU A 77 -3.41 -19.20 13.30
CA GLU A 77 -4.59 -18.33 13.30
C GLU A 77 -5.67 -18.83 12.35
N ALA A 78 -6.92 -18.56 12.74
CA ALA A 78 -8.07 -18.67 11.86
C ALA A 78 -8.13 -17.41 10.99
N LEU A 79 -7.79 -17.55 9.71
CA LEU A 79 -7.74 -16.46 8.74
C LEU A 79 -8.70 -16.78 7.59
N PRO A 80 -9.28 -15.75 6.94
CA PRO A 80 -10.07 -15.95 5.74
C PRO A 80 -9.22 -16.60 4.64
N TRP A 81 -9.87 -17.35 3.74
CA TRP A 81 -9.16 -18.01 2.64
C TRP A 81 -8.48 -17.01 1.70
N GLU A 82 -9.20 -15.95 1.34
CA GLU A 82 -8.66 -14.83 0.57
C GLU A 82 -7.93 -13.86 1.49
N GLY A 83 -6.69 -13.55 1.14
CA GLY A 83 -5.91 -12.50 1.80
C GLY A 83 -6.29 -11.12 1.27
N GLN A 84 -5.99 -10.08 2.06
CA GLN A 84 -6.35 -8.70 1.73
C GLN A 84 -5.67 -8.20 0.44
N GLY A 85 -4.50 -8.75 0.09
CA GLY A 85 -3.79 -8.36 -1.13
C GLY A 85 -4.55 -8.70 -2.41
N LEU A 86 -5.41 -9.73 -2.38
CA LEU A 86 -6.19 -10.16 -3.54
C LEU A 86 -7.16 -9.08 -4.03
N ALA A 87 -7.62 -8.19 -3.15
CA ALA A 87 -8.56 -7.11 -3.48
C ALA A 87 -8.00 -6.21 -4.59
N ILE A 88 -6.70 -5.88 -4.56
CA ILE A 88 -6.05 -5.02 -5.56
C ILE A 88 -6.14 -5.66 -6.96
N PHE A 89 -5.87 -6.96 -7.07
CA PHE A 89 -5.89 -7.67 -8.34
C PHE A 89 -7.32 -7.87 -8.87
N LYS A 90 -8.29 -8.12 -7.99
CA LYS A 90 -9.72 -8.17 -8.35
C LYS A 90 -10.18 -6.83 -8.93
N SER A 91 -9.85 -5.72 -8.26
CA SER A 91 -10.19 -4.38 -8.75
C SER A 91 -9.56 -4.09 -10.12
N ALA A 92 -8.32 -4.53 -10.36
CA ALA A 92 -7.68 -4.37 -11.66
C ALA A 92 -8.41 -5.16 -12.76
N VAL A 93 -8.79 -6.41 -12.50
CA VAL A 93 -9.55 -7.22 -13.47
C VAL A 93 -10.92 -6.61 -13.73
N GLU A 94 -11.63 -6.15 -12.71
CA GLU A 94 -12.94 -5.50 -12.86
C GLU A 94 -12.86 -4.19 -13.67
N TYR A 95 -11.78 -3.43 -13.52
CA TYR A 95 -11.59 -2.17 -14.25
C TYR A 95 -11.33 -2.38 -15.76
N PHE A 96 -10.64 -3.46 -16.14
CA PHE A 96 -10.24 -3.71 -17.53
C PHE A 96 -11.08 -4.78 -18.26
N GLY A 97 -11.80 -5.63 -17.52
CA GLY A 97 -12.63 -6.70 -18.05
C GLY A 97 -14.00 -6.21 -18.48
#